data_AF-K0AZN0-F1
#
_entry.id   AF-K0AZN0-F1
#
_cell.length_a   1.000
_cell.length_b   1.000
_cell.length_c   1.000
_cell.angle_alpha   90.00
_cell.angle_beta   90.00
_cell.angle_gamma   90.00
#
_symmetry.space_group_name_H-M   'P 1'
#
loop_
_entity.id
_entity.type
_entity.pdbx_description
1 polymer ?
#
loop_
_entity_poly.entity_id
_entity_poly.type
_entity_poly.pdbx_seq_one_letter_code
_entity_poly.pdbx_strand_id
1 'polypeptide(L)'
;MLKEKILYVNYLIDSILLKIPTKMIYEQSLENEFKNIHYEIYLENHYFISEVSDNTEFAIKNLQKVMPANVRVACCQSCRYGNFCPYGDNDNEIFCFKGIEVNNKDDVCKFFSSNNECYKARSRELLDFCSNYEPISYNEHYTYNDW
;
A
#
# COMPACT_ATOMS: atom_id res chain seq x y z
N MET A 1 -19.34 -4.45 -14.04
CA MET A 1 -18.97 -3.50 -15.11
C MET A 1 -17.54 -3.09 -14.85
N LEU A 2 -16.66 -3.30 -15.82
CA LEU A 2 -15.27 -2.90 -15.72
C LEU A 2 -15.16 -1.37 -15.65
N LYS A 3 -14.37 -0.87 -14.71
CA LYS A 3 -14.10 0.54 -14.46
C LYS A 3 -12.59 0.80 -14.57
N GLU A 4 -12.26 2.05 -14.86
CA GLU A 4 -10.89 2.54 -14.93
C GLU A 4 -10.74 3.78 -14.04
N LYS A 5 -9.63 3.87 -13.33
CA LYS A 5 -9.19 5.06 -12.58
C LYS A 5 -7.70 5.31 -12.85
N ILE A 6 -7.32 6.55 -13.13
CA ILE A 6 -5.91 6.94 -13.17
C ILE A 6 -5.49 7.45 -11.80
N LEU A 7 -4.47 6.81 -11.24
CA LEU A 7 -3.82 7.18 -9.98
C LEU A 7 -2.46 7.82 -10.27
N TYR A 8 -2.03 8.75 -9.44
CA TYR A 8 -0.68 9.31 -9.52
C TYR A 8 0.14 8.74 -8.36
N VAL A 9 0.79 7.61 -8.61
CA VAL A 9 1.53 6.84 -7.60
C VAL A 9 2.98 7.29 -7.57
N ASN A 10 3.59 7.31 -6.39
CA ASN A 10 5.01 7.62 -6.26
C ASN A 10 5.83 6.33 -6.40
N TYR A 11 6.94 6.44 -7.12
CA TYR A 11 7.89 5.36 -7.35
C TYR A 11 9.30 5.83 -7.02
N LEU A 12 10.11 4.96 -6.45
CA LEU A 12 11.56 5.12 -6.40
C LEU A 12 12.16 4.38 -7.58
N ILE A 13 12.74 5.12 -8.53
CA ILE A 13 13.45 4.58 -9.70
C ILE A 13 14.91 5.00 -9.56
N ASP A 14 15.81 4.04 -9.37
CA ASP A 14 17.23 4.31 -9.08
C ASP A 14 17.42 5.30 -7.91
N SER A 15 16.59 5.14 -6.87
CA SER A 15 16.51 6.02 -5.68
C SER A 15 15.98 7.44 -5.94
N ILE A 16 15.52 7.75 -7.16
CA ILE A 16 14.87 9.01 -7.50
C ILE A 16 13.36 8.85 -7.33
N LEU A 17 12.77 9.73 -6.53
CA LEU A 17 11.33 9.76 -6.33
C LEU A 17 10.65 10.42 -7.54
N LEU A 18 9.78 9.67 -8.21
CA LEU A 18 8.99 10.12 -9.36
C LEU A 18 7.51 9.82 -9.15
N LYS A 19 6.63 10.71 -9.61
CA LYS A 19 5.18 10.50 -9.58
C LYS A 19 4.68 10.14 -10.97
N ILE A 20 4.12 8.95 -11.12
CA ILE A 20 3.83 8.37 -12.43
C ILE A 20 2.34 7.99 -12.53
N PRO A 21 1.65 8.35 -13.63
CA PRO A 21 0.30 7.89 -13.89
C PRO A 21 0.26 6.36 -13.93
N THR A 22 -0.57 5.78 -13.08
CA THR A 22 -0.77 4.34 -12.96
C THR A 22 -2.25 4.08 -13.12
N LYS A 23 -2.60 3.26 -14.10
CA LYS A 23 -3.99 2.91 -14.35
C LYS A 23 -4.40 1.79 -13.39
N MET A 24 -5.53 1.95 -12.75
CA MET A 24 -6.21 0.91 -11.99
C MET A 24 -7.43 0.48 -12.78
N ILE A 25 -7.45 -0.79 -13.19
CA ILE A 25 -8.61 -1.44 -13.80
C ILE A 25 -9.25 -2.31 -12.72
N TYR A 26 -10.57 -2.23 -12.58
CA TYR A 26 -11.28 -2.96 -11.53
C TYR A 26 -12.75 -3.15 -11.87
N GLU A 27 -13.39 -4.12 -11.23
CA GLU A 27 -14.83 -4.21 -11.14
C GLU A 27 -15.29 -3.74 -9.76
N GLN A 28 -16.50 -3.19 -9.68
CA GLN A 28 -17.09 -2.78 -8.41
C GLN A 28 -18.43 -3.48 -8.22
N SER A 29 -18.61 -4.14 -7.09
CA SER A 29 -19.85 -4.80 -6.70
C SER A 29 -20.92 -3.77 -6.29
N LEU A 30 -22.14 -4.24 -6.04
CA LEU A 30 -23.23 -3.42 -5.52
C LEU A 30 -22.97 -2.95 -4.08
N GLU A 31 -22.11 -3.65 -3.35
CA GLU A 31 -21.70 -3.33 -1.97
C GLU A 31 -20.44 -2.45 -1.93
N ASN A 32 -20.08 -1.84 -3.07
CA ASN A 32 -18.87 -1.02 -3.27
C ASN A 32 -17.53 -1.74 -3.12
N GLU A 33 -17.52 -3.06 -2.95
CA GLU A 33 -16.29 -3.86 -2.93
C GLU A 33 -15.62 -3.87 -4.32
N PHE A 34 -14.30 -3.72 -4.32
CA PHE A 34 -13.50 -3.90 -5.52
C PHE A 34 -13.25 -5.38 -5.79
N LYS A 35 -13.30 -5.77 -7.07
CA LYS A 35 -12.99 -7.12 -7.56
C LYS A 35 -12.20 -7.02 -8.85
N ASN A 36 -11.50 -8.09 -9.20
CA ASN A 36 -10.75 -8.18 -10.46
C ASN A 36 -9.84 -6.95 -10.70
N ILE A 37 -9.11 -6.53 -9.66
CA ILE A 37 -8.23 -5.37 -9.66
C ILE A 37 -6.90 -5.73 -10.31
N HIS A 38 -6.47 -4.93 -11.28
CA HIS A 38 -5.08 -4.94 -11.73
C HIS A 38 -4.60 -3.52 -12.04
N TYR A 39 -3.29 -3.35 -11.98
CA TYR A 39 -2.63 -2.09 -12.27
C TYR A 39 -1.83 -2.18 -13.56
N GLU A 40 -1.81 -1.07 -14.30
CA GLU A 40 -1.06 -0.92 -15.53
C GLU A 40 -0.19 0.34 -15.44
N ILE A 41 1.08 0.21 -15.81
CA ILE A 41 2.04 1.31 -15.83
C ILE A 41 2.96 1.23 -17.04
N TYR A 42 3.29 2.40 -17.58
CA TYR A 42 4.26 2.55 -18.66
C TYR A 42 5.54 3.23 -18.13
N LEU A 43 6.65 2.49 -18.12
CA LEU A 43 7.96 2.96 -17.66
C LEU A 43 9.03 2.63 -18.69
N GLU A 44 9.88 3.59 -19.05
CA GLU A 44 11.06 3.35 -19.91
C GLU A 44 10.76 2.56 -21.20
N ASN A 45 9.66 2.88 -21.87
CA ASN A 45 9.15 2.20 -23.06
C ASN A 45 8.65 0.76 -22.86
N HIS A 46 8.43 0.35 -21.62
CA HIS A 46 7.87 -0.95 -21.27
C HIS A 46 6.50 -0.77 -20.63
N TYR A 47 5.60 -1.70 -20.94
CA TYR A 47 4.27 -1.76 -20.36
C TYR A 47 4.21 -2.91 -19.36
N PHE A 48 3.88 -2.59 -18.11
CA PHE A 48 3.76 -3.56 -17.03
C PHE A 48 2.29 -3.66 -16.61
N ILE A 49 1.82 -4.90 -16.45
CA ILE A 49 0.46 -5.21 -16.02
C ILE A 49 0.58 -6.16 -14.84
N SER A 50 -0.03 -5.83 -13.70
CA SER A 50 -0.05 -6.73 -12.55
C SER A 50 -0.98 -7.92 -12.78
N GLU A 51 -0.74 -9.03 -12.08
CA GLU A 51 -1.76 -10.07 -11.96
C GLU A 51 -3.02 -9.53 -11.28
N VAL A 52 -4.17 -10.06 -11.69
CA VAL A 52 -5.49 -9.68 -11.16
C VAL A 52 -5.65 -10.16 -9.71
N SER A 53 -6.26 -9.35 -8.86
CA SER A 53 -6.60 -9.70 -7.48
C SER A 53 -7.93 -9.08 -7.04
N ASP A 54 -8.62 -9.71 -6.09
CA ASP A 54 -9.83 -9.16 -5.48
C ASP A 54 -9.54 -8.28 -4.25
N ASN A 55 -8.26 -8.08 -3.92
CA ASN A 55 -7.84 -7.25 -2.80
C ASN A 55 -6.79 -6.23 -3.25
N THR A 56 -6.97 -4.96 -2.86
CA THR A 56 -6.12 -3.85 -3.30
C THR A 56 -4.67 -4.04 -2.85
N GLU A 57 -4.43 -4.56 -1.64
CA GLU A 57 -3.09 -4.86 -1.11
C GLU A 57 -2.34 -5.83 -2.02
N PHE A 58 -2.97 -6.93 -2.41
CA PHE A 58 -2.36 -7.95 -3.26
C PHE A 58 -2.19 -7.46 -4.70
N ALA A 59 -3.14 -6.68 -5.22
CA ALA A 59 -2.98 -6.07 -6.55
C ALA A 59 -1.76 -5.14 -6.60
N ILE A 60 -1.50 -4.34 -5.55
CA ILE A 60 -0.31 -3.48 -5.47
C ILE A 60 0.97 -4.31 -5.32
N LYS A 61 0.98 -5.36 -4.49
CA LYS A 61 2.11 -6.30 -4.38
C LYS A 61 2.41 -6.98 -5.72
N ASN A 62 1.38 -7.37 -6.47
CA ASN A 62 1.54 -7.97 -7.78
C ASN A 62 2.12 -6.97 -8.80
N LEU A 63 1.75 -5.69 -8.72
CA LEU A 63 2.40 -4.64 -9.51
C LEU A 63 3.90 -4.54 -9.19
N GLN A 64 4.27 -4.54 -7.91
CA GLN A 64 5.68 -4.50 -7.51
C GLN A 64 6.49 -5.69 -8.05
N LYS A 65 5.90 -6.89 -8.10
CA LYS A 65 6.57 -8.12 -8.58
C LYS A 65 6.88 -8.11 -10.07
N VAL A 66 6.07 -7.44 -10.89
CA VAL A 66 6.27 -7.40 -12.35
C VAL A 66 7.22 -6.28 -12.79
N MET A 67 7.48 -5.30 -11.92
CA MET A 67 8.40 -4.20 -12.23
C MET A 67 9.87 -4.59 -12.03
N PRO A 68 10.81 -3.92 -12.71
CA PRO A 68 12.23 -4.13 -12.53
C PRO A 68 12.69 -3.89 -11.08
N ALA A 69 13.76 -4.56 -10.65
CA ALA A 69 14.24 -4.51 -9.27
C ALA A 69 14.70 -3.11 -8.79
N ASN A 70 15.06 -2.23 -9.72
CA ASN A 70 15.43 -0.84 -9.45
C ASN A 70 14.21 0.10 -9.34
N VAL A 71 12.99 -0.41 -9.56
CA VAL A 71 11.73 0.32 -9.43
C VAL A 71 10.97 -0.18 -8.21
N ARG A 72 10.60 0.73 -7.31
CA ARG A 72 9.79 0.41 -6.12
C ARG A 72 8.58 1.30 -6.00
N VAL A 73 7.41 0.74 -5.69
CA VAL A 73 6.24 1.53 -5.28
C VAL A 73 6.57 2.21 -3.96
N ALA A 74 6.45 3.53 -3.91
CA ALA A 74 6.69 4.34 -2.72
C ALA A 74 5.36 4.85 -2.16
N CYS A 75 4.80 4.15 -1.18
CA CYS A 75 3.50 4.47 -0.62
C CYS A 75 3.37 4.04 0.85
N CYS A 76 2.23 4.30 1.48
CA CYS A 76 1.94 3.88 2.85
C CYS A 76 2.08 2.36 3.04
N GLN A 77 1.66 1.55 2.07
CA GLN A 77 1.84 0.10 2.13
C GLN A 77 3.31 -0.34 2.10
N SER A 78 4.20 0.37 1.41
CA SER A 78 5.64 0.04 1.37
C SER A 78 6.48 0.81 2.40
N CYS A 79 5.83 1.59 3.27
CA CYS A 79 6.47 2.45 4.25
C CYS A 79 6.72 1.72 5.57
N ARG A 80 7.87 1.93 6.20
CA ARG A 80 8.22 1.36 7.52
C ARG A 80 7.21 1.69 8.63
N TYR A 81 6.46 2.78 8.47
CA TYR A 81 5.45 3.20 9.42
C TYR A 81 4.06 2.63 9.12
N GLY A 82 3.83 2.04 7.95
CA GLY A 82 2.54 1.48 7.56
C GLY A 82 2.32 0.11 8.19
N ASN A 83 1.30 -0.02 9.02
CA ASN A 83 0.92 -1.25 9.69
C ASN A 83 -0.55 -1.58 9.43
N PHE A 84 -0.84 -2.86 9.14
CA PHE A 84 -2.22 -3.35 9.03
C PHE A 84 -2.86 -3.57 10.40
N CYS A 85 -4.19 -3.50 10.45
CA CYS A 85 -4.96 -3.86 11.64
C CYS A 85 -5.00 -5.39 11.78
N PRO A 86 -4.56 -5.98 12.90
CA PRO A 86 -4.62 -7.45 13.08
C PRO A 86 -6.04 -8.02 13.23
N TYR A 87 -7.05 -7.17 13.39
CA TYR A 87 -8.42 -7.56 13.74
C TYR A 87 -9.46 -7.24 12.65
N GLY A 88 -9.05 -6.59 11.57
CA GLY A 88 -9.95 -6.17 10.49
C GLY A 88 -9.22 -6.14 9.16
N ASP A 89 -9.98 -6.22 8.08
CA ASP A 89 -9.52 -6.43 6.72
C ASP A 89 -10.15 -5.43 5.74
N ASN A 90 -10.43 -4.21 6.22
CA ASN A 90 -10.95 -3.14 5.36
C ASN A 90 -10.02 -2.94 4.16
N ASP A 91 -10.56 -3.13 2.96
CA ASP A 91 -9.78 -3.00 1.74
C ASP A 91 -9.26 -1.56 1.57
N ASN A 92 -8.06 -1.46 1.01
CA ASN A 92 -7.35 -0.20 0.80
C ASN A 92 -7.10 0.62 2.09
N GLU A 93 -7.03 0.00 3.28
CA GLU A 93 -6.75 0.67 4.55
C GLU A 93 -5.40 0.24 5.17
N ILE A 94 -4.63 1.22 5.64
CA ILE A 94 -3.43 0.99 6.46
C ILE A 94 -3.25 2.10 7.49
N PHE A 95 -2.53 1.83 8.59
CA PHE A 95 -2.35 2.78 9.67
C PHE A 95 -0.92 3.31 9.75
N CYS A 96 -0.80 4.63 9.86
CA CYS A 96 0.49 5.28 10.04
C CYS A 96 0.90 5.27 11.52
N PHE A 97 1.95 4.50 11.82
CA PHE A 97 2.54 4.36 13.15
C PHE A 97 3.74 5.28 13.37
N LYS A 98 3.88 6.34 12.56
CA LYS A 98 4.90 7.36 12.83
C LYS A 98 4.72 7.93 14.24
N GLY A 99 5.82 7.95 15.00
CA GLY A 99 5.86 8.40 16.39
C GLY A 99 5.28 7.39 17.39
N ILE A 100 5.01 6.16 16.97
CA ILE A 100 4.65 5.04 17.83
C ILE A 100 5.80 4.05 17.79
N GLU A 101 6.30 3.67 18.97
CA GLU A 101 7.29 2.61 19.09
C GLU A 101 6.57 1.26 19.10
N VAL A 102 6.97 0.38 18.18
CA VAL A 102 6.43 -0.97 18.06
C VAL A 102 7.59 -1.93 17.91
N ASN A 103 7.70 -2.89 18.83
CA ASN A 103 8.81 -3.83 18.86
C ASN A 103 8.40 -5.25 18.44
N ASN A 104 7.10 -5.54 18.44
CA ASN A 104 6.56 -6.86 18.16
C ASN A 104 5.06 -6.80 17.82
N LYS A 105 4.48 -7.96 17.48
CA LYS A 105 3.05 -8.12 17.18
C LYS A 105 2.14 -7.67 18.32
N ASP A 106 2.50 -7.96 19.57
CA ASP A 106 1.67 -7.64 20.72
C ASP A 106 1.50 -6.13 20.91
N ASP A 107 2.52 -5.34 20.57
CA ASP A 107 2.44 -3.88 20.61
C ASP A 107 1.44 -3.34 19.56
N VAL A 108 1.41 -3.92 18.36
CA VAL A 108 0.41 -3.60 17.32
C VAL A 108 -0.99 -3.97 17.81
N CYS A 109 -1.16 -5.18 18.35
CA CYS A 109 -2.42 -5.65 18.92
C CYS A 109 -2.93 -4.74 20.05
N LYS A 110 -2.05 -4.32 20.96
CA LYS A 110 -2.39 -3.37 22.04
C LYS A 110 -2.86 -2.02 21.50
N PHE A 111 -2.17 -1.51 20.48
CA PHE A 111 -2.57 -0.25 19.83
C PHE A 111 -4.02 -0.32 19.35
N PHE A 112 -4.39 -1.36 18.60
CA PHE A 112 -5.75 -1.51 18.06
C PHE A 112 -6.80 -1.92 19.10
N SER A 113 -6.41 -2.58 20.19
CA SER A 113 -7.33 -2.96 21.27
C SER A 113 -7.71 -1.79 22.20
N SER A 114 -6.90 -0.73 22.22
CA SER A 114 -7.00 0.33 23.23
C SER A 114 -8.12 1.38 23.01
N ASN A 115 -9.10 1.11 22.14
CA ASN A 115 -10.23 1.99 21.79
C ASN A 115 -9.81 3.46 21.59
N ASN A 116 -8.69 3.65 20.89
CA ASN A 116 -8.00 4.92 20.79
C ASN A 116 -8.70 5.81 19.75
N GLU A 117 -9.19 6.98 20.16
CA GLU A 117 -9.80 7.98 19.26
C GLU A 117 -8.89 8.38 18.09
N CYS A 118 -7.57 8.18 18.24
CA CYS A 118 -6.59 8.46 17.20
C CYS A 118 -6.64 7.47 16.00
N TYR A 119 -7.42 6.40 16.05
CA TYR A 119 -7.53 5.40 14.97
C TYR A 119 -7.84 6.05 13.62
N LYS A 120 -8.92 6.84 13.57
CA LYS A 120 -9.37 7.51 12.33
C LYS A 120 -8.34 8.51 11.80
N ALA A 121 -7.62 9.19 12.70
CA ALA A 121 -6.60 10.16 12.31
C ALA A 121 -5.34 9.50 11.69
N ARG A 122 -5.14 8.21 11.92
CA ARG A 122 -3.96 7.45 11.44
C ARG A 122 -4.25 6.53 10.25
N SER A 123 -5.52 6.27 9.95
CA SER A 123 -5.95 5.54 8.74
C SER A 123 -5.52 6.29 7.47
N ARG A 124 -5.01 5.55 6.49
CA ARG A 124 -4.50 6.02 5.19
C ARG A 124 -4.92 5.03 4.10
N GLU A 125 -4.95 5.52 2.86
CA GLU A 125 -5.06 4.62 1.71
C GLU A 125 -3.71 3.96 1.41
N LEU A 126 -3.71 2.76 0.82
CA LEU A 126 -2.47 1.99 0.60
C LEU A 126 -1.46 2.71 -0.28
N LEU A 127 -1.95 3.40 -1.33
CA LEU A 127 -1.15 4.14 -2.29
C LEU A 127 -0.88 5.62 -1.88
N ASP A 128 -1.31 6.04 -0.69
CA ASP A 128 -0.95 7.36 -0.16
C ASP A 128 0.57 7.52 0.02
N PHE A 129 1.04 8.76 0.03
CA PHE A 129 2.45 9.09 0.22
C PHE A 129 2.61 10.35 1.07
N CYS A 130 3.68 10.43 1.85
CA CYS A 130 4.03 11.63 2.60
C CYS A 130 5.55 11.86 2.65
N SER A 131 5.96 13.06 3.07
CA SER A 131 7.38 13.44 3.18
C SER A 131 8.21 12.64 4.18
N ASN A 132 7.58 11.81 5.01
CA ASN A 132 8.24 10.93 5.96
C ASN A 132 8.33 9.49 5.47
N TYR A 133 8.05 9.25 4.19
CA TYR A 133 8.17 7.92 3.62
C TYR A 133 9.60 7.42 3.77
N GLU A 134 9.73 6.23 4.33
CA GLU A 134 10.95 5.44 4.32
C GLU A 134 10.58 3.98 4.04
N PRO A 135 11.32 3.28 3.17
CA PRO A 135 10.99 1.91 2.82
C PRO A 135 11.06 0.99 4.05
N ILE A 136 10.25 -0.08 4.05
CA ILE A 136 10.31 -1.10 5.10
C ILE A 136 11.71 -1.70 5.18
N SER A 137 12.21 -1.82 6.42
CA SER A 137 13.49 -2.39 6.77
C SER A 137 13.29 -3.36 7.94
N TYR A 138 13.08 -4.64 7.63
CA TYR A 138 12.71 -5.67 8.60
C TYR A 138 13.76 -5.91 9.70
N ASN A 139 15.00 -5.45 9.49
CA ASN A 139 16.08 -5.57 10.47
C ASN A 139 16.15 -4.37 11.44
N GLU A 140 15.47 -3.26 11.14
CA GLU A 140 15.54 -2.01 11.90
C GLU A 140 14.23 -1.67 12.59
N HIS A 141 13.10 -2.02 11.98
CA HIS A 141 11.77 -1.72 12.50
C HIS A 141 10.84 -2.92 12.36
N TYR A 142 10.14 -3.24 13.45
CA TYR A 142 9.03 -4.17 13.38
C TYR A 142 7.86 -3.51 12.64
N THR A 143 7.23 -4.26 11.73
CA THR A 143 5.99 -3.85 11.08
C THR A 143 5.05 -5.05 10.96
N TYR A 144 3.75 -4.82 11.16
CA TYR A 144 2.69 -5.77 10.83
C TYR A 144 2.26 -5.55 9.38
N ASN A 145 3.20 -5.81 8.47
CA ASN A 145 3.09 -5.60 7.05
C ASN A 145 4.13 -6.48 6.32
N ASP A 146 3.66 -7.38 5.49
CA ASP A 146 4.43 -8.38 4.74
C ASP A 146 4.72 -7.92 3.30
N TRP A 147 4.95 -6.61 3.10
CA TRP A 147 5.35 -6.00 1.84
C TRP A 147 6.57 -6.67 1.17
#